data_AF-C3YLT8-F1
#
_entry.id   AF-C3YLT8-F1
#
_cell.length_a   1.000
_cell.length_b   1.000
_cell.length_c   1.000
_cell.angle_alpha   90.00
_cell.angle_beta   90.00
_cell.angle_gamma   90.00
#
_symmetry.space_group_name_H-M   'P 1'
#
loop_
_entity.id
_entity.type
_entity.pdbx_description
1 polymer ?
#
loop_
_entity_poly.entity_id
_entity_poly.type
_entity_poly.pdbx_seq_one_letter_code
_entity_poly.pdbx_strand_id
1 'polypeptide(L)' 'SDYINASYIDGYDKVKAFIACQGPKQDTSRDMWRMVWQERSACVVMVTNLVENGRVS' A
#
# COMPACT_ATOMS: atom_id res chain seq x y z
N SER A 1 16.37 3.64 -2.26
CA SER A 1 15.60 4.50 -3.17
C SER A 1 14.34 4.94 -2.48
N ASP A 2 13.81 6.12 -2.80
CA ASP A 2 12.57 6.65 -2.19
C ASP A 2 11.31 6.39 -3.04
N TYR A 3 11.42 5.54 -4.07
CA TYR A 3 10.30 5.19 -4.94
C TYR A 3 9.48 4.03 -4.36
N ILE A 4 8.17 4.24 -4.23
CA ILE A 4 7.19 3.19 -3.97
C ILE A 4 6.04 3.37 -4.98
N ASN A 5 5.49 2.26 -5.48
CA ASN A 5 4.33 2.29 -6.37
C ASN A 5 3.05 2.49 -5.53
N ALA A 6 2.77 3.76 -5.23
CA ALA A 6 1.61 4.19 -4.48
C ALA A 6 1.12 5.57 -4.97
N SER A 7 -0.18 5.79 -4.89
CA SER A 7 -0.84 7.04 -5.28
C SER A 7 -1.87 7.43 -4.22
N TYR A 8 -1.97 8.73 -3.95
CA TYR A 8 -3.04 9.26 -3.12
C TYR A 8 -4.38 9.24 -3.86
N ILE A 9 -5.43 8.94 -3.11
CA ILE A 9 -6.82 8.97 -3.58
C ILE A 9 -7.63 9.85 -2.63
N ASP A 10 -8.43 10.72 -3.22
CA ASP A 10 -9.37 11.55 -2.48
C ASP A 10 -10.54 10.70 -1.97
N GLY A 11 -10.91 10.92 -0.72
CA GLY A 11 -12.14 10.38 -0.16
C GLY A 11 -13.33 11.26 -0.51
N TYR A 12 -14.50 10.85 -0.05
CA TYR A 12 -15.75 11.58 -0.28
C TYR A 12 -15.69 13.06 0.17
N ASP A 13 -15.05 13.33 1.31
CA ASP A 13 -14.99 14.66 1.93
C ASP A 13 -13.57 15.07 2.38
N LYS A 14 -12.55 14.29 1.99
CA LYS A 14 -11.17 14.54 2.41
C LYS A 14 -10.19 14.26 1.27
N VAL A 15 -9.42 15.28 0.90
CA VAL A 15 -8.32 15.17 -0.07
C VAL A 15 -7.23 14.26 0.51
N LYS A 16 -6.66 13.38 -0.33
CA LYS A 16 -5.65 12.37 0.05
C LYS A 16 -6.08 11.52 1.26
N ALA A 17 -7.35 11.12 1.29
CA ALA A 17 -7.87 10.29 2.38
C ALA A 17 -7.29 8.86 2.38
N PHE A 18 -6.96 8.35 1.20
CA PHE A 18 -6.46 7.00 1.02
C PHE A 18 -5.16 6.98 0.22
N ILE A 19 -4.42 5.89 0.38
CA ILE A 19 -3.25 5.57 -0.41
C ILE A 19 -3.51 4.22 -1.05
N ALA A 20 -3.62 4.19 -2.38
CA ALA A 20 -3.62 2.93 -3.12
C ALA A 20 -2.20 2.58 -3.49
N CYS A 21 -1.76 1.37 -3.14
CA CYS A 21 -0.42 0.87 -3.45
C CYS A 21 -0.49 -0.56 -3.97
N GLN A 22 0.57 -0.98 -4.65
CA GLN A 22 0.75 -2.40 -4.97
C GLN A 22 0.97 -3.23 -3.70
N GLY A 23 0.68 -4.53 -3.78
CA GLY A 23 1.06 -5.49 -2.74
C GLY A 23 2.58 -5.49 -2.53
N PRO A 24 3.07 -5.60 -1.28
CA PRO A 24 4.49 -5.61 -1.00
C PRO A 24 5.14 -6.87 -1.56
N LYS A 25 6.17 -6.70 -2.39
CA LYS A 25 7.08 -7.77 -2.78
C LYS A 25 8.11 -8.01 -1.67
N GLN A 26 8.84 -9.13 -1.74
CA GLN A 26 9.89 -9.44 -0.74
C GLN A 26 10.89 -8.30 -0.55
N ASP A 27 11.29 -7.65 -1.65
CA ASP A 27 12.25 -6.56 -1.70
C ASP A 27 11.65 -5.19 -1.33
N THR A 28 10.33 -4.98 -1.48
CA THR A 28 9.68 -3.69 -1.20
C THR A 28 8.88 -3.66 0.11
N SER A 29 8.89 -4.74 0.88
CA SER A 29 8.14 -4.86 2.15
C SER A 29 8.56 -3.81 3.18
N ARG A 30 9.86 -3.53 3.28
CA ARG A 30 10.39 -2.48 4.16
C ARG A 30 9.91 -1.09 3.74
N ASP A 31 9.88 -0.81 2.44
CA ASP A 31 9.47 0.49 1.91
C ASP A 31 7.97 0.71 2.12
N MET A 32 7.14 -0.33 2.02
CA MET A 32 5.71 -0.27 2.39
C MET A 32 5.54 0.13 3.86
N TRP A 33 6.24 -0.54 4.79
CA TRP A 33 6.14 -0.20 6.22
C TRP A 33 6.69 1.19 6.54
N ARG A 34 7.73 1.63 5.82
CA ARG A 34 8.25 3.00 5.92
C ARG A 34 7.20 4.03 5.51
N MET A 35 6.48 3.78 4.41
CA MET A 35 5.36 4.63 3.97
C MET A 35 4.23 4.65 5.02
N VAL A 36 3.80 3.50 5.54
CA VAL A 36 2.77 3.42 6.59
C VAL A 36 3.14 4.25 7.81
N TRP A 37 4.40 4.16 8.25
CA TRP A 37 4.91 4.95 9.37
C TRP A 37 4.93 6.45 9.08
N GLN A 38 5.44 6.86 7.91
CA GLN A 38 5.57 8.27 7.52
C GLN A 38 4.20 8.95 7.35
N GLU A 39 3.25 8.26 6.74
CA GLU A 39 1.88 8.75 6.49
C GLU A 39 0.97 8.61 7.72
N ARG A 40 1.48 8.01 8.80
CA ARG A 40 0.73 7.73 10.05
C ARG A 40 -0.55 6.95 9.78
N SER A 41 -0.51 6.03 8.83
CA SER A 41 -1.65 5.19 8.45
C SER A 41 -1.98 4.23 9.59
N ALA A 42 -3.16 4.40 10.20
CA ALA A 42 -3.61 3.57 11.31
C ALA A 42 -4.20 2.22 10.87
N CYS A 43 -4.59 2.10 9.61
CA CYS A 43 -5.23 0.91 9.06
C CYS A 43 -4.66 0.59 7.68
N VAL A 44 -4.44 -0.71 7.41
CA VAL A 44 -4.07 -1.24 6.10
C VAL A 44 -5.16 -2.22 5.69
N VAL A 45 -5.74 -2.01 4.51
CA VAL A 45 -6.77 -2.87 3.93
C VAL A 45 -6.19 -3.59 2.73
N MET A 46 -6.07 -4.92 2.82
CA MET A 46 -5.61 -5.76 1.72
C MET A 46 -6.80 -6.44 1.06
N VAL A 47 -6.96 -6.23 -0.25
CA VAL A 47 -8.12 -6.70 -1.03
C VAL A 47 -7.82 -7.93 -1.90
N THR A 48 -6.64 -8.52 -1.74
CA THR A 48 -6.19 -9.72 -2.49
C THR A 48 -5.70 -10.80 -1.53
N ASN A 49 -5.73 -12.05 -1.98
CA ASN A 49 -5.03 -13.13 -1.28
C ASN A 49 -3.52 -13.09 -1.59
N LEU A 50 -2.70 -13.77 -0.78
CA LEU A 50 -1.27 -13.94 -1.04
C LEU A 50 -0.99 -14.78 -2.29
N VAL A 51 -1.91 -15.71 -2.60
CA VAL A 51 -1.85 -16.56 -3.79
C VAL A 51 -3.21 -16.57 -4.45
N GLU A 52 -3.27 -16.23 -5.73
CA GLU A 52 -4.49 -16.24 -6.53
C GLU A 52 -4.25 -17.07 -7.80
N ASN A 53 -5.12 -18.06 -8.06
CA ASN A 53 -4.99 -18.99 -9.19
C ASN A 53 -3.57 -19.62 -9.31
N GLY A 54 -2.95 -19.94 -8.17
CA GLY A 54 -1.61 -20.52 -8.10
C GLY A 54 -0.45 -19.55 -8.35
N ARG A 55 -0.71 -18.24 -8.46
CA ARG A 55 0.32 -17.21 -8.64
C ARG A 55 0.51 -16.45 -7.33
N VAL A 56 1.75 -16.35 -6.88
CA VAL A 56 2.13 -15.62 -5.66
C VAL A 56 2.19 -14.12 -5.96
N SER A 57 1.59 -13.33 -5.08
CA SER A 57 1.63 -11.86 -5.13
C SER A 57 2.98 -11.26 -4.73
#